data_AF-A0A6I9YU26-F1
#
_entry.id   AF-A0A6I9YU26-F1
#
_cell.length_a   1.000
_cell.length_b   1.000
_cell.length_c   1.000
_cell.angle_alpha   90.00
_cell.angle_beta   90.00
_cell.angle_gamma   90.00
#
_symmetry.space_group_name_H-M   'P 1'
#
loop_
_entity.id
_entity.type
_entity.pdbx_description
1 polymer ?
#
loop_
_entity_poly.entity_id
_entity_poly.type
_entity_poly.pdbx_seq_one_letter_code
_entity_poly.pdbx_strand_id
1 'polypeptide(L)'
;MFYQDWWNSTSFSNYYRTWNIVVHDWLYYYAYRDFLWFFGKKFKAIAMLSVFIVSAAVHEYTLAICLGYLYPVMFSLFLCFGMVFNFILHDRRKNPIFNIIMWASLFLGQGVLICLYGQELYARQYCPRENPTFLDYVKPRSWSCPLKI
;
A
#
# COMPACT_ATOMS: atom_id res chain seq x y z
N MET A 1 19.06 -9.64 10.20
CA MET A 1 19.37 -8.71 9.10
C MET A 1 18.10 -7.90 8.82
N PHE A 2 18.16 -6.57 8.70
CA PHE A 2 16.96 -5.72 8.63
C PHE A 2 16.43 -5.50 7.20
N TYR A 3 17.34 -5.42 6.22
CA TYR A 3 17.04 -5.29 4.80
C TYR A 3 18.11 -6.05 4.00
N GLN A 4 17.79 -6.39 2.75
CA GLN A 4 18.69 -6.98 1.76
C GLN A 4 18.79 -6.06 0.53
N ASP A 5 19.43 -6.51 -0.55
CA ASP A 5 19.62 -5.81 -1.83
C ASP A 5 18.32 -5.67 -2.65
N TRP A 6 17.30 -5.06 -2.04
CA TRP A 6 15.96 -4.87 -2.62
C TRP A 6 15.99 -4.05 -3.91
N TRP A 7 16.97 -3.14 -4.07
CA TRP A 7 17.15 -2.27 -5.24
C TRP A 7 17.50 -3.03 -6.53
N ASN A 8 18.01 -4.26 -6.41
CA ASN A 8 18.33 -5.12 -7.56
C ASN A 8 17.22 -6.15 -7.84
N SER A 9 16.07 -6.03 -7.19
CA SER A 9 14.97 -6.97 -7.36
C SER A 9 14.29 -6.80 -8.72
N THR A 10 14.24 -7.88 -9.50
CA THR A 10 13.51 -7.92 -10.77
C THR A 10 12.04 -8.33 -10.60
N SER A 11 11.62 -8.71 -9.39
CA SER A 11 10.25 -9.13 -9.07
C SER A 11 9.71 -8.40 -7.83
N PHE A 12 8.41 -8.15 -7.81
CA PHE A 12 7.74 -7.57 -6.64
C PHE A 12 7.74 -8.52 -5.43
N SER A 13 7.66 -9.83 -5.68
CA SER A 13 7.80 -10.86 -4.65
C SER A 13 9.14 -10.75 -3.92
N ASN A 14 10.25 -10.57 -4.65
CA ASN A 14 11.57 -10.39 -4.03
C ASN A 14 11.71 -9.04 -3.34
N TYR A 15 11.16 -7.97 -3.94
CA TYR A 15 11.13 -6.64 -3.33
C TYR A 15 10.47 -6.64 -1.95
N TYR A 16 9.26 -7.22 -1.81
CA TYR A 16 8.55 -7.26 -0.52
C TYR A 16 9.29 -8.09 0.55
N ARG A 17 10.06 -9.10 0.16
CA ARG A 17 10.86 -9.92 1.08
C ARG A 17 12.11 -9.21 1.59
N THR A 18 12.72 -8.39 0.74
CA THR A 18 14.06 -7.83 0.98
C THR A 18 14.04 -6.39 1.48
N TRP A 19 12.95 -5.65 1.24
CA TRP A 19 12.82 -4.25 1.65
C TRP A 19 12.82 -4.08 3.18
N ASN A 20 11.90 -4.76 3.87
CA ASN A 20 11.77 -4.72 5.33
C ASN A 20 11.57 -6.15 5.84
N ILE A 21 12.68 -6.81 6.14
CA ILE A 21 12.70 -8.22 6.51
C ILE A 21 11.96 -8.43 7.84
N VAL A 22 12.05 -7.49 8.77
CA VAL A 22 11.42 -7.62 10.10
C VAL A 22 9.89 -7.67 9.97
N VAL A 23 9.30 -6.73 9.24
CA VAL A 23 7.84 -6.71 9.03
C VAL A 23 7.40 -7.87 8.15
N HIS A 24 8.17 -8.18 7.11
CA HIS A 24 7.89 -9.32 6.25
C HIS A 24 7.88 -10.63 7.05
N ASP A 25 8.89 -10.89 7.87
CA ASP A 25 8.98 -12.11 8.66
C ASP A 25 7.86 -12.19 9.69
N TRP A 26 7.51 -11.08 10.36
CA TRP A 26 6.38 -11.04 11.27
C TRP A 26 5.07 -11.42 10.55
N LEU A 27 4.79 -10.82 9.39
CA LEU A 27 3.62 -11.15 8.58
C LEU A 27 3.66 -12.59 8.06
N TYR A 28 4.84 -13.10 7.69
CA TYR A 28 4.98 -14.46 7.19
C TYR A 28 4.73 -15.50 8.27
N TYR A 29 5.34 -15.34 9.45
CA TYR A 29 5.24 -16.33 10.52
C TYR A 29 3.89 -16.26 11.26
N TYR A 30 3.38 -15.07 11.55
CA TYR A 30 2.18 -14.93 12.40
C TYR A 30 0.88 -14.71 11.62
N ALA A 31 0.92 -14.20 10.40
CA ALA A 31 -0.29 -14.04 9.59
C ALA A 31 -0.39 -15.13 8.53
N TYR A 32 0.59 -15.23 7.62
CA TYR A 32 0.53 -16.16 6.49
C TYR A 32 0.51 -17.62 6.91
N ARG A 33 1.48 -18.04 7.75
CA ARG A 33 1.60 -19.44 8.19
C ARG A 33 0.45 -19.88 9.06
N ASP A 34 0.01 -19.04 10.00
CA ASP A 34 -1.11 -19.36 10.88
C ASP A 34 -2.44 -19.43 10.11
N PHE A 35 -2.65 -18.53 9.14
CA PHE A 35 -3.78 -18.61 8.22
C PHE A 35 -3.77 -19.93 7.43
N LEU A 36 -2.62 -20.34 6.88
CA LEU A 36 -2.51 -21.62 6.17
C LEU A 36 -2.67 -22.84 7.07
N TRP A 37 -2.27 -22.73 8.34
CA TRP A 37 -2.47 -23.79 9.32
C TRP A 37 -3.96 -23.94 9.66
N PHE A 38 -4.68 -22.84 9.84
CA PHE A 38 -6.10 -22.84 10.19
C PHE A 38 -7.02 -23.23 9.01
N PHE A 39 -6.81 -22.64 7.82
CA PHE A 39 -7.68 -22.84 6.65
C PHE A 39 -7.17 -23.96 5.71
N GLY A 40 -5.96 -24.46 5.93
CA GLY A 40 -5.35 -25.53 5.14
C GLY A 40 -4.53 -25.04 3.94
N LYS A 41 -3.53 -25.84 3.56
CA LYS A 41 -2.48 -25.51 2.57
C LYS A 41 -2.99 -25.28 1.13
N LYS A 42 -4.26 -25.54 0.84
CA LYS A 42 -4.87 -25.35 -0.49
C LYS A 42 -5.13 -23.86 -0.81
N PHE A 43 -5.29 -23.01 0.20
CA PHE A 43 -5.69 -21.62 0.03
C PHE A 43 -4.53 -20.63 0.02
N LYS A 44 -3.43 -20.95 -0.69
CA LYS A 44 -2.23 -20.09 -0.73
C LYS A 44 -2.48 -18.69 -1.27
N ALA A 45 -3.32 -18.57 -2.31
CA ALA A 45 -3.67 -17.28 -2.90
C ALA A 45 -4.51 -16.42 -1.94
N ILE A 46 -5.47 -17.03 -1.23
CA ILE A 46 -6.29 -16.33 -0.24
C ILE A 46 -5.45 -15.92 0.97
N ALA A 47 -4.54 -16.79 1.43
CA ALA A 47 -3.60 -16.47 2.50
C ALA A 47 -2.65 -15.32 2.12
N MET A 48 -2.23 -15.25 0.85
CA MET A 48 -1.44 -14.11 0.37
C MET A 48 -2.29 -12.84 0.36
N LEU A 49 -3.50 -12.90 -0.21
CA LEU A 49 -4.43 -11.76 -0.26
C LEU A 49 -4.77 -11.23 1.14
N SER A 50 -5.00 -12.11 2.12
CA SER A 50 -5.31 -11.69 3.50
C SER A 50 -4.16 -10.91 4.13
N VAL A 51 -2.91 -11.35 3.92
CA VAL A 51 -1.71 -10.64 4.39
C VAL A 51 -1.58 -9.28 3.72
N PHE A 52 -1.84 -9.18 2.42
CA PHE A 52 -1.86 -7.89 1.71
C PHE A 52 -2.94 -6.95 2.24
N ILE A 53 -4.15 -7.45 2.51
CA ILE A 53 -5.25 -6.66 3.09
C ILE A 53 -4.88 -6.14 4.48
N VAL A 54 -4.36 -7.01 5.35
CA VAL A 54 -3.95 -6.62 6.72
C VAL A 54 -2.84 -5.57 6.66
N SER A 55 -1.83 -5.79 5.83
CA SER A 55 -0.75 -4.83 5.64
C SER A 55 -1.27 -3.48 5.15
N ALA A 56 -2.10 -3.48 4.09
CA ALA A 56 -2.68 -2.26 3.53
C ALA A 56 -3.56 -1.50 4.55
N ALA A 57 -4.35 -2.23 5.35
CA ALA A 57 -5.18 -1.64 6.40
C ALA A 57 -4.35 -0.97 7.50
N VAL A 58 -3.24 -1.59 7.93
CA VAL A 58 -2.34 -1.01 8.94
C VAL A 58 -1.64 0.25 8.41
N HIS A 59 -1.23 0.25 7.14
CA HIS A 59 -0.65 1.44 6.51
C HIS A 59 -1.67 2.59 6.42
N GLU A 60 -2.89 2.30 5.96
CA GLU A 60 -3.98 3.29 5.92
C GLU A 60 -4.32 3.81 7.32
N TYR A 61 -4.38 2.93 8.32
CA TYR A 61 -4.65 3.30 9.71
C TYR A 61 -3.58 4.25 10.27
N THR A 62 -2.30 3.95 10.00
CA THR A 62 -1.19 4.81 10.44
C THR A 62 -1.28 6.19 9.79
N LEU A 63 -1.54 6.25 8.48
CA LEU A 63 -1.73 7.51 7.77
C LEU A 63 -2.95 8.28 8.29
N ALA A 64 -4.07 7.58 8.55
CA ALA A 64 -5.30 8.19 9.04
C ALA A 64 -5.13 8.80 10.44
N ILE A 65 -4.34 8.18 11.32
CA ILE A 65 -3.98 8.76 12.62
C ILE A 65 -3.09 9.99 12.45
N CYS A 66 -2.03 9.88 11.64
CA CYS A 66 -1.07 10.97 11.47
C CYS A 66 -1.69 12.21 10.79
N LEU A 67 -2.59 12.01 9.83
CA LEU A 67 -3.19 13.07 9.03
C LEU A 67 -4.54 13.56 9.61
N GLY A 68 -5.19 12.76 10.45
CA GLY A 68 -6.49 13.11 11.03
C GLY A 68 -7.67 13.01 10.06
N TYR A 69 -7.55 12.22 8.99
CA TYR A 69 -8.62 11.90 8.04
C TYR A 69 -8.36 10.57 7.33
N LEU A 70 -9.42 9.90 6.86
CA LEU A 70 -9.31 8.66 6.11
C LEU A 70 -9.41 8.94 4.62
N TYR A 71 -8.38 8.55 3.86
CA TYR A 71 -8.36 8.72 2.42
C TYR A 71 -7.72 7.48 1.78
N PRO A 72 -8.51 6.48 1.34
CA PRO A 72 -8.08 5.10 1.13
C PRO A 72 -7.32 4.87 -0.18
N VAL A 73 -6.48 5.83 -0.58
CA VAL A 73 -5.63 5.77 -1.76
C VAL A 73 -4.47 4.81 -1.53
N MET A 74 -3.83 4.83 -0.35
CA MET A 74 -2.77 3.88 -0.01
C MET A 74 -3.29 2.45 -0.02
N PHE A 75 -4.44 2.22 0.61
CA PHE A 75 -5.11 0.92 0.60
C PHE A 75 -5.39 0.42 -0.84
N SER A 76 -5.97 1.27 -1.68
CA SER A 76 -6.30 0.92 -3.07
C SER A 76 -5.07 0.67 -3.93
N LEU A 77 -4.01 1.46 -3.77
CA LEU A 77 -2.75 1.29 -4.50
C LEU A 77 -2.07 -0.03 -4.11
N PHE A 78 -1.99 -0.35 -2.82
CA PHE A 78 -1.40 -1.60 -2.35
C PHE A 78 -2.18 -2.83 -2.79
N LEU A 79 -3.52 -2.78 -2.76
CA LEU A 79 -4.33 -3.91 -3.20
C LEU A 79 -4.31 -4.08 -4.71
N CYS A 80 -4.60 -3.03 -5.49
CA CYS A 80 -4.68 -3.17 -6.94
C CYS A 80 -3.30 -3.38 -7.55
N PHE A 81 -2.37 -2.46 -7.35
CA PHE A 81 -1.04 -2.56 -7.97
C PHE A 81 -0.19 -3.61 -7.28
N GLY A 82 -0.19 -3.70 -5.95
CA GLY A 82 0.60 -4.70 -5.23
C GLY A 82 0.21 -6.14 -5.56
N MET A 83 -1.08 -6.48 -5.65
CA MET A 83 -1.49 -7.82 -6.10
C MET A 83 -1.17 -8.06 -7.57
N VAL A 84 -1.59 -7.13 -8.45
CA VAL A 84 -1.45 -7.31 -9.89
C VAL A 84 0.02 -7.49 -10.26
N PHE A 85 0.90 -6.67 -9.70
CA PHE A 85 2.33 -6.80 -9.95
C PHE A 85 2.94 -8.04 -9.30
N ASN A 86 2.49 -8.49 -8.14
CA ASN A 86 2.96 -9.74 -7.55
C ASN A 86 2.69 -10.95 -8.47
N PHE A 87 1.51 -10.99 -9.11
CA PHE A 87 1.18 -12.06 -10.07
C PHE A 87 1.84 -11.89 -11.44
N ILE A 88 1.90 -10.67 -11.99
CA ILE A 88 2.46 -10.42 -13.34
C ILE A 88 3.98 -10.53 -13.34
N LEU A 89 4.64 -10.00 -12.31
CA LEU A 89 6.09 -9.93 -12.16
C LEU A 89 6.59 -11.05 -11.24
N HIS A 90 6.28 -12.29 -11.63
CA HIS A 90 6.72 -13.48 -10.90
C HIS A 90 8.24 -13.69 -11.03
N ASP A 91 8.87 -14.18 -9.96
CA ASP A 91 10.27 -14.63 -9.81
C ASP A 91 10.93 -15.41 -10.98
N ARG A 92 10.15 -15.91 -11.95
CA ARG A 92 10.71 -16.55 -13.15
C ARG A 92 11.30 -15.56 -14.16
N ARG A 93 11.00 -14.27 -14.03
CA ARG A 93 11.44 -13.22 -14.95
C ARG A 93 12.70 -12.53 -14.39
N LYS A 94 13.88 -12.97 -14.84
CA LYS A 94 15.19 -12.42 -14.42
C LYS A 94 15.74 -11.32 -15.35
N ASN A 95 14.95 -10.89 -16.34
CA ASN A 95 15.42 -9.90 -17.31
C ASN A 95 15.56 -8.52 -16.62
N PRO A 96 16.67 -7.78 -16.82
CA PRO A 96 16.89 -6.46 -16.22
C PRO A 96 15.79 -5.43 -16.52
N ILE A 97 15.04 -5.59 -17.62
CA ILE A 97 13.89 -4.74 -17.95
C ILE A 97 12.88 -4.70 -16.80
N PHE A 98 12.71 -5.80 -16.06
CA PHE A 98 11.76 -5.83 -14.95
C PHE A 98 12.21 -5.01 -13.73
N ASN A 99 13.51 -4.81 -13.55
CA ASN A 99 14.02 -3.86 -12.55
C ASN A 99 13.61 -2.43 -12.91
N ILE A 100 13.73 -2.04 -14.20
CA ILE A 100 13.30 -0.71 -14.69
C ILE A 100 11.80 -0.51 -14.48
N ILE A 101 10.97 -1.51 -14.83
CA ILE A 101 9.52 -1.46 -14.63
C ILE A 101 9.19 -1.33 -13.14
N MET A 102 9.88 -2.06 -12.27
CA MET A 102 9.72 -1.99 -10.82
C MET A 102 10.03 -0.57 -10.31
N TRP A 103 11.18 0.01 -10.66
CA TRP A 103 11.51 1.39 -10.30
C TRP A 103 10.49 2.40 -10.82
N ALA A 104 10.08 2.29 -12.09
CA ALA A 104 9.08 3.19 -12.67
C ALA A 104 7.76 3.13 -11.89
N SER A 105 7.32 1.92 -11.52
CA SER A 105 6.09 1.73 -10.73
C SER A 105 6.21 2.25 -9.29
N LEU A 106 7.37 2.11 -8.65
CA LEU A 106 7.61 2.66 -7.31
C LEU A 106 7.60 4.20 -7.33
N PHE A 107 8.29 4.82 -8.29
CA PHE A 107 8.28 6.28 -8.41
C PHE A 107 6.89 6.83 -8.71
N LEU A 108 6.17 6.19 -9.64
CA LEU A 108 4.80 6.58 -9.96
C LEU A 108 3.88 6.43 -8.75
N GLY A 109 3.94 5.28 -8.07
CA GLY A 109 3.12 5.01 -6.88
C GLY A 109 3.38 6.01 -5.76
N GLN A 110 4.65 6.27 -5.46
CA GLN A 110 5.04 7.24 -4.44
C GLN A 110 4.63 8.68 -4.82
N GLY A 111 4.78 9.06 -6.09
CA GLY A 111 4.35 10.36 -6.60
C GLY A 111 2.84 10.56 -6.46
N VAL A 112 2.04 9.58 -6.87
CA VAL A 112 0.57 9.63 -6.73
C VAL A 112 0.16 9.74 -5.26
N LEU A 113 0.80 8.99 -4.36
CA LEU A 113 0.54 9.07 -2.92
C LEU A 113 0.80 10.49 -2.37
N ILE A 114 2.00 11.02 -2.60
CA ILE A 114 2.37 12.35 -2.08
C ILE A 114 1.44 13.43 -2.64
N CYS A 115 1.15 13.40 -3.94
CA CYS A 115 0.29 14.38 -4.58
C CYS A 115 -1.14 14.33 -4.03
N LEU A 116 -1.77 13.15 -3.97
CA LEU A 116 -3.18 13.04 -3.58
C LEU A 116 -3.38 13.29 -2.07
N TYR A 117 -2.52 12.75 -1.21
CA TYR A 117 -2.59 13.04 0.23
C TYR A 117 -2.26 14.52 0.51
N GLY A 118 -1.28 15.10 -0.20
CA GLY A 118 -0.96 16.52 -0.09
C GLY A 118 -2.12 17.41 -0.54
N GLN A 119 -2.75 17.12 -1.69
CA GLN A 119 -3.90 17.86 -2.18
C GLN A 119 -5.07 17.79 -1.20
N GLU A 120 -5.35 16.63 -0.60
CA GLU A 120 -6.39 16.47 0.40
C GLU A 120 -6.09 17.26 1.69
N LEU A 121 -4.83 17.25 2.14
CA LEU A 121 -4.38 18.02 3.30
C LEU A 121 -4.61 19.52 3.09
N TYR A 122 -4.15 20.07 1.96
CA TYR A 122 -4.34 21.47 1.64
C TYR A 122 -5.82 21.82 1.45
N ALA A 123 -6.60 20.98 0.77
CA ALA A 123 -8.04 21.19 0.62
C ALA A 123 -8.77 21.25 1.98
N ARG A 124 -8.32 20.46 2.97
CA ARG A 124 -8.86 20.50 4.33
C ARG A 124 -8.48 21.77 5.09
N GLN A 125 -7.29 22.32 4.85
CA GLN A 125 -6.84 23.60 5.43
C GLN A 125 -7.58 24.80 4.86
N TYR A 126 -7.77 24.86 3.53
CA TYR A 126 -8.41 26.00 2.87
C TYR A 126 -9.95 26.01 2.99
N CYS A 127 -10.57 24.83 3.11
CA CYS A 127 -12.02 24.69 3.29
C CYS A 127 -12.33 24.03 4.65
N PRO A 128 -12.23 24.75 5.78
CA PRO A 128 -12.69 24.25 7.07
C PRO A 128 -14.22 24.16 7.09
N ARG A 129 -14.76 23.08 7.68
CA ARG A 129 -16.20 22.90 7.91
C ARG A 129 -16.53 23.15 9.37
N GLU A 130 -17.56 23.96 9.60
CA GLU A 130 -17.97 24.37 10.95
C GLU A 130 -18.65 23.23 11.75
N ASN A 131 -19.26 22.24 11.08
CA ASN A 131 -19.97 21.12 11.72
C ASN A 131 -19.43 19.76 11.22
N PRO A 132 -18.31 19.25 11.78
CA PRO A 132 -17.74 17.97 11.35
C PRO A 132 -18.62 16.81 11.80
N THR A 133 -19.23 16.12 10.83
CA THR A 133 -19.88 14.81 11.03
C THR A 133 -18.89 13.69 10.75
N PHE A 134 -19.13 12.47 11.24
CA PHE A 134 -18.30 11.29 10.91
C PHE A 134 -18.06 11.11 9.39
N LEU A 135 -19.06 11.42 8.57
CA LEU A 135 -18.94 11.39 7.10
C LEU A 135 -17.89 12.34 6.54
N ASP A 136 -17.53 13.41 7.27
CA ASP A 136 -16.50 14.37 6.87
C ASP A 136 -15.07 13.84 7.04
N TYR A 137 -14.92 12.80 7.86
CA TYR A 137 -13.65 12.08 8.04
C TYR A 137 -13.34 11.16 6.87
N VAL A 138 -14.39 10.62 6.22
CA VAL A 138 -14.28 9.64 5.11
C VAL A 138 -14.43 10.30 3.74
N LYS A 139 -15.23 11.37 3.64
CA LYS A 139 -15.46 12.05 2.36
C LYS A 139 -14.25 12.92 2.00
N PRO A 140 -13.62 12.73 0.82
CA PRO A 140 -12.52 13.57 0.38
C PRO A 140 -12.99 15.00 0.08
N ARG A 141 -12.23 15.98 0.55
CA ARG A 141 -12.49 17.42 0.34
C ARG A 141 -11.88 17.95 -0.95
N SER A 142 -10.82 17.31 -1.44
CA SER A 142 -10.09 17.65 -2.67
C SER A 142 -10.98 17.81 -3.90
N TRP A 143 -12.14 17.14 -3.96
CA TRP A 143 -13.04 17.17 -5.11
C TRP A 143 -14.25 18.10 -4.93
N SER A 144 -14.50 18.58 -3.70
CA SER A 144 -15.69 19.37 -3.36
C SER A 144 -15.38 20.81 -2.96
N CYS A 145 -14.13 21.13 -2.60
CA CYS A 145 -13.71 22.49 -2.27
C CYS A 145 -13.49 23.26 -3.59
N PRO A 146 -14.32 24.27 -3.93
CA PRO A 146 -14.00 25.15 -5.03
C PRO A 146 -12.73 25.91 -4.65
N LEU A 147 -11.68 25.76 -5.44
CA LEU A 147 -10.50 26.62 -5.36
C LEU A 147 -10.99 28.07 -5.52
N LYS A 148 -11.06 28.81 -4.40
CA LYS A 148 -11.10 30.26 -4.46
C LYS A 148 -9.71 30.71 -4.88
N ILE A 149 -9.51 30.82 -6.18
CA ILE A 149 -8.37 31.53 -6.78
C ILE A 149 -8.59 33.02 -6.53
#